data_AF-A0AB35M2T9-F1
#
_entry.id   AF-A0AB35M2T9-F1
#
_cell.length_a   1.000
_cell.length_b   1.000
_cell.length_c   1.000
_cell.angle_alpha   90.00
_cell.angle_beta   90.00
_cell.angle_gamma   90.00
#
_symmetry.space_group_name_H-M   'P 1'
#
loop_
_entity.id
_entity.type
_entity.pdbx_description
1 polymer ?
#
loop_
_entity_poly.entity_id
_entity_poly.type
_entity_poly.pdbx_seq_one_letter_code
_entity_poly.pdbx_strand_id
1 'polypeptide(L)'
;MMTPLLIDALTISEGRFEKPCPALVLKMMLLNGEISSEFSEKIKNQALLLLAIYRKLLLALETDLRNVKDLKNSVKRRHWGKVDKVQDKMVVADQLRLKHLDLEEMILFLNTQNLLKKLPITFVQKLISWAPPVVSGTFLIENVLAGYIAQKLLPLEKIKVKELGKSVQPYFHLADFFVFLPRLEELYQKHQKQIVRLAPTAEVALALTDFGQAWIYRLRSRP
;
A
#
# COMPACT_ATOMS: atom_id res chain seq x y z
N MET A 1 -11.90 -15.13 8.73
CA MET A 1 -10.47 -15.35 9.05
C MET A 1 -9.67 -14.95 7.81
N MET A 2 -8.91 -13.85 7.91
CA MET A 2 -8.05 -13.36 6.82
C MET A 2 -6.84 -14.30 6.72
N THR A 3 -6.49 -14.76 5.52
CA THR A 3 -5.30 -15.59 5.35
C THR A 3 -4.04 -14.75 5.62
N PRO A 4 -3.12 -15.17 6.50
CA PRO A 4 -1.86 -14.44 6.79
C PRO A 4 -1.11 -13.99 5.51
N LEU A 5 -1.20 -14.82 4.48
CA LEU A 5 -0.72 -14.66 3.11
C LEU A 5 -1.11 -13.36 2.41
N LEU A 6 -2.31 -12.88 2.71
CA LEU A 6 -2.86 -11.66 2.15
C LEU A 6 -2.15 -10.45 2.78
N ILE A 7 -2.01 -10.45 4.11
CA ILE A 7 -1.32 -9.37 4.81
C ILE A 7 0.18 -9.39 4.43
N ASP A 8 0.77 -10.57 4.24
CA ASP A 8 2.15 -10.75 3.79
C ASP A 8 2.46 -10.01 2.48
N ALA A 9 1.54 -10.05 1.52
CA ALA A 9 1.70 -9.38 0.23
C ALA A 9 1.65 -7.84 0.33
N LEU A 10 0.94 -7.30 1.32
CA LEU A 10 0.85 -5.85 1.55
C LEU A 10 2.09 -5.27 2.24
N THR A 11 2.86 -6.09 2.94
CA THR A 11 3.72 -5.62 4.02
C THR A 11 5.13 -6.21 4.05
N ILE A 12 5.40 -7.15 3.13
CA ILE A 12 6.66 -7.88 2.97
C ILE A 12 6.87 -8.88 4.13
N SER A 13 7.30 -10.08 3.75
CA SER A 13 7.63 -11.21 4.65
C SER A 13 8.48 -10.82 5.88
N GLU A 14 8.05 -11.32 7.05
CA GLU A 14 8.55 -11.05 8.41
C GLU A 14 10.04 -11.34 8.67
N GLY A 15 10.67 -12.23 7.90
CA GLY A 15 11.89 -12.88 8.40
C GLY A 15 13.19 -12.07 8.34
N ARG A 16 13.25 -10.92 7.66
CA ARG A 16 14.55 -10.42 7.12
C ARG A 16 14.70 -8.91 7.01
N PHE A 17 13.92 -8.17 7.77
CA PHE A 17 14.23 -6.77 7.99
C PHE A 17 15.35 -6.71 9.06
N GLU A 18 16.59 -6.41 8.65
CA GLU A 18 17.67 -6.11 9.62
C GLU A 18 17.28 -4.97 10.58
N LYS A 19 16.36 -4.11 10.13
CA LYS A 19 15.70 -3.06 10.93
C LYS A 19 14.21 -3.00 10.59
N PRO A 20 13.32 -2.86 11.58
CA PRO A 20 11.89 -2.79 11.35
C PRO A 20 11.54 -1.71 10.32
N CYS A 21 10.69 -2.05 9.35
CA CYS A 21 10.19 -1.10 8.37
C CYS A 21 8.72 -0.75 8.64
N PRO A 22 8.23 0.39 8.11
CA PRO A 22 6.84 0.80 8.35
C PRO A 22 5.81 -0.19 7.81
N ALA A 23 6.09 -0.87 6.69
CA ALA A 23 5.20 -1.88 6.12
C ALA A 23 5.03 -3.08 7.08
N LEU A 24 6.11 -3.55 7.71
CA LEU A 24 6.09 -4.60 8.71
C LEU A 24 5.30 -4.18 9.96
N VAL A 25 5.46 -2.93 10.41
CA VAL A 25 4.68 -2.44 11.55
C VAL A 25 3.19 -2.37 11.21
N LEU A 26 2.83 -1.92 9.99
CA LEU A 26 1.45 -1.94 9.52
C LEU A 26 0.86 -3.36 9.50
N LYS A 27 1.64 -4.37 9.10
CA LYS A 27 1.23 -5.78 9.18
C LYS A 27 0.84 -6.18 10.59
N MET A 28 1.73 -5.92 11.53
CA MET A 28 1.53 -6.31 12.91
C MET A 28 0.32 -5.60 13.51
N MET A 29 0.11 -4.33 13.15
CA MET A 29 -1.11 -3.59 13.52
C MET A 29 -2.37 -4.23 12.93
N LEU A 30 -2.35 -4.65 11.67
CA LEU A 30 -3.48 -5.32 11.02
C LEU A 30 -3.82 -6.66 11.68
N LEU A 31 -2.80 -7.45 12.02
CA LEU A 31 -2.94 -8.74 12.68
C LEU A 31 -3.40 -8.61 14.14
N ASN A 32 -2.71 -7.78 14.92
CA ASN A 32 -2.86 -7.74 16.37
C ASN A 32 -3.85 -6.67 16.84
N GLY A 33 -4.21 -5.72 15.97
CA GLY A 33 -5.10 -4.59 16.30
C GLY A 33 -4.44 -3.49 17.13
N GLU A 34 -3.19 -3.68 17.56
CA GLU A 34 -2.45 -2.78 18.43
C GLU A 34 -1.04 -2.49 17.88
N ILE A 35 -0.52 -1.34 18.28
CA ILE A 35 0.84 -0.89 17.93
C ILE A 35 1.80 -1.47 18.98
N SER A 36 2.63 -2.46 18.60
CA SER A 36 3.65 -3.02 19.51
C SER A 36 4.53 -1.92 20.12
N SER A 37 4.73 -1.97 21.44
CA SER A 37 5.55 -1.01 22.18
C SER A 37 7.02 -1.01 21.71
N GLU A 38 7.49 -2.11 21.15
CA GLU A 38 8.88 -2.37 20.76
C GLU A 38 9.37 -1.52 19.57
N PHE A 39 8.47 -1.00 18.72
CA PHE A 39 8.88 -0.16 17.59
C PHE A 39 9.09 1.29 17.99
N SER A 40 10.06 1.95 17.35
CA SER A 40 10.23 3.40 17.49
C SER A 40 8.98 4.16 17.03
N GLU A 41 8.69 5.29 17.67
CA GLU A 41 7.56 6.15 17.30
C GLU A 41 7.62 6.62 15.84
N LYS A 42 8.84 6.88 15.34
CA LYS A 42 9.06 7.24 13.94
C LYS A 42 8.49 6.20 12.96
N ILE A 43 8.79 4.92 13.17
CA ILE A 43 8.34 3.85 12.26
C ILE A 43 6.83 3.62 12.40
N LYS A 44 6.30 3.72 13.62
CA LYS A 44 4.85 3.67 13.89
C LYS A 44 4.11 4.78 13.14
N ASN A 45 4.64 5.99 13.19
CA ASN A 45 4.08 7.15 12.50
C ASN A 45 4.09 6.96 10.97
N GLN A 46 5.18 6.40 10.42
CA GLN A 46 5.26 6.07 9.00
C GLN A 46 4.25 4.96 8.61
N ALA A 47 4.03 3.97 9.48
CA ALA A 47 3.05 2.92 9.26
C ALA A 47 1.60 3.46 9.24
N LEU A 48 1.30 4.45 10.09
CA LEU A 48 0.01 5.15 10.08
C LEU A 48 -0.23 5.94 8.79
N LEU A 49 0.82 6.54 8.22
CA LEU A 49 0.71 7.21 6.92
C LEU A 49 0.52 6.19 5.78
N LEU A 50 1.19 5.04 5.84
CA LEU A 50 0.96 3.91 4.90
C LEU A 50 -0.47 3.38 4.99
N LEU A 51 -0.99 3.19 6.20
CA LEU A 51 -2.38 2.80 6.46
C LEU A 51 -3.36 3.74 5.76
N ALA A 52 -3.18 5.05 5.93
CA ALA A 52 -4.07 6.06 5.37
C ALA A 52 -4.06 6.06 3.83
N ILE A 53 -2.89 5.98 3.21
CA ILE A 53 -2.79 5.98 1.74
C ILE A 53 -3.35 4.68 1.16
N TYR A 54 -3.04 3.52 1.77
CA TYR A 54 -3.56 2.24 1.30
C TYR A 54 -5.08 2.20 1.40
N ARG A 55 -5.66 2.67 2.51
CA ARG A 55 -7.10 2.82 2.64
C ARG A 55 -7.70 3.69 1.54
N LYS A 56 -7.19 4.90 1.33
CA LYS A 56 -7.70 5.83 0.31
C LYS A 56 -7.60 5.27 -1.09
N LEU A 57 -6.48 4.63 -1.40
CA LEU A 57 -6.24 4.01 -2.70
C LEU A 57 -7.23 2.86 -2.95
N LEU A 58 -7.50 2.03 -1.95
CA LEU A 58 -8.49 0.97 -2.07
C LEU A 58 -9.91 1.49 -2.20
N LEU A 59 -10.31 2.52 -1.45
CA LEU A 59 -11.63 3.15 -1.63
C LEU A 59 -11.80 3.76 -3.03
N ALA A 60 -10.74 4.40 -3.54
CA ALA A 60 -10.75 4.97 -4.89
C ALA A 60 -10.88 3.87 -5.96
N LEU A 61 -10.10 2.79 -5.82
CA LEU A 61 -10.20 1.62 -6.69
C LEU A 61 -11.58 0.97 -6.58
N GLU A 62 -12.14 0.80 -5.38
CA GLU A 62 -13.49 0.25 -5.20
C GLU A 62 -14.53 1.07 -5.97
N THR A 63 -14.41 2.40 -5.90
CA THR A 63 -15.30 3.34 -6.57
C THR A 63 -15.17 3.25 -8.08
N ASP A 64 -13.94 3.20 -8.59
CA ASP A 64 -13.67 3.02 -10.02
C ASP A 64 -14.22 1.68 -10.53
N LEU A 65 -14.08 0.61 -9.74
CA LEU A 65 -14.50 -0.74 -10.10
C LEU A 65 -15.99 -1.02 -9.90
N ARG A 66 -16.71 -0.29 -9.04
CA ARG A 66 -18.18 -0.44 -8.93
C ARG A 66 -18.89 -0.23 -10.26
N ASN A 67 -18.25 0.49 -11.18
CA ASN A 67 -18.76 0.73 -12.53
C ASN A 67 -18.36 -0.37 -13.54
N VAL A 68 -17.55 -1.36 -13.14
CA VAL A 68 -17.07 -2.48 -13.97
C VAL A 68 -17.58 -3.80 -13.37
N LYS A 69 -18.59 -4.40 -13.99
CA LYS A 69 -19.40 -5.50 -13.40
C LYS A 69 -18.67 -6.83 -13.16
N ASP A 70 -17.45 -7.04 -13.67
CA ASP A 70 -16.94 -8.40 -13.91
C ASP A 70 -15.76 -8.87 -13.04
N LEU A 71 -15.22 -8.05 -12.13
CA LEU A 71 -14.05 -8.43 -11.32
C LEU A 71 -14.33 -9.46 -10.20
N LYS A 72 -15.59 -9.86 -10.00
CA LYS A 72 -16.01 -10.71 -8.87
C LYS A 72 -15.76 -12.21 -9.06
N ASN A 73 -15.48 -12.69 -10.26
CA ASN A 73 -15.50 -14.13 -10.55
C ASN A 73 -14.17 -14.64 -11.14
N SER A 74 -13.20 -15.00 -10.30
CA SER A 74 -12.20 -16.01 -10.67
C SER A 74 -11.63 -16.73 -9.44
N VAL A 75 -11.14 -17.96 -9.65
CA VAL A 75 -11.39 -19.14 -8.80
C VAL A 75 -10.11 -19.68 -8.10
N LYS A 76 -10.34 -20.30 -6.92
CA LYS A 76 -9.56 -21.29 -6.12
C LYS A 76 -8.21 -20.88 -5.48
N ARG A 77 -8.24 -21.01 -4.14
CA ARG A 77 -7.23 -20.73 -3.11
C ARG A 77 -6.08 -21.75 -3.10
N ARG A 78 -4.83 -21.28 -3.03
CA ARG A 78 -3.63 -22.05 -2.61
C ARG A 78 -2.59 -21.16 -1.90
N HIS A 79 -1.70 -21.78 -1.13
CA HIS A 79 -0.86 -21.17 -0.09
C HIS A 79 0.57 -20.85 -0.56
N TRP A 80 1.21 -19.89 0.11
CA TRP A 80 2.56 -19.41 -0.22
C TRP A 80 3.65 -20.20 0.52
N GLY A 81 4.84 -20.27 -0.08
CA GLY A 81 6.06 -20.81 0.52
C GLY A 81 7.10 -19.73 0.79
N LYS A 82 7.89 -19.94 1.84
CA LYS A 82 8.97 -19.04 2.30
C LYS A 82 10.18 -19.15 1.35
N VAL A 83 10.80 -18.02 1.02
CA VAL A 83 12.06 -17.96 0.26
C VAL A 83 13.22 -17.61 1.18
N ASP A 84 14.37 -18.25 0.93
CA ASP A 84 15.54 -18.15 1.78
C ASP A 84 16.55 -17.04 1.47
N LYS A 85 16.40 -16.21 0.42
CA LYS A 85 17.16 -14.94 0.20
C LYS A 85 16.39 -14.00 -0.76
N VAL A 86 15.95 -12.83 -0.28
CA VAL A 86 15.41 -11.72 -1.12
C VAL A 86 16.57 -10.86 -1.55
N GLN A 87 16.67 -10.51 -2.83
CA GLN A 87 17.64 -9.55 -3.34
C GLN A 87 16.94 -8.22 -3.66
N ASP A 88 17.59 -7.13 -3.25
CA ASP A 88 17.15 -5.79 -3.61
C ASP A 88 17.66 -5.44 -5.01
N LYS A 89 16.77 -4.96 -5.87
CA LYS A 89 17.10 -4.58 -7.25
C LYS A 89 16.59 -3.17 -7.54
N MET A 90 17.31 -2.44 -8.39
CA MET A 90 16.86 -1.15 -8.91
C MET A 90 16.18 -1.36 -10.26
N VAL A 91 14.98 -0.81 -10.45
CA VAL A 91 14.18 -0.96 -11.66
C VAL A 91 13.54 0.38 -12.02
N VAL A 92 13.42 0.69 -13.31
CA VAL A 92 12.67 1.87 -13.76
C VAL A 92 11.18 1.60 -13.58
N ALA A 93 10.46 2.50 -12.91
CA ALA A 93 9.10 2.21 -12.45
C ALA A 93 8.10 1.89 -13.58
N ASP A 94 8.30 2.45 -14.78
CA ASP A 94 7.51 2.13 -15.98
C ASP A 94 7.60 0.67 -16.43
N GLN A 95 8.69 -0.03 -16.10
CA GLN A 95 8.90 -1.44 -16.43
C GLN A 95 8.10 -2.38 -15.53
N LEU A 96 7.53 -1.88 -14.43
CA LEU A 96 6.71 -2.67 -13.54
C LEU A 96 5.39 -3.05 -14.20
N ARG A 97 5.01 -4.33 -14.16
CA ARG A 97 3.79 -4.86 -14.77
C ARG A 97 2.92 -5.57 -13.73
N LEU A 98 1.62 -5.33 -13.79
CA LEU A 98 0.64 -6.10 -13.03
C LEU A 98 0.20 -7.29 -13.86
N LYS A 99 0.25 -8.49 -13.28
CA LYS A 99 0.01 -9.74 -14.02
C LYS A 99 -1.43 -9.90 -14.52
N HIS A 100 -2.39 -9.31 -13.82
CA HIS A 100 -3.84 -9.51 -14.03
C HIS A 100 -4.63 -8.20 -14.09
N LEU A 101 -3.95 -7.08 -14.33
CA LEU A 101 -4.60 -5.82 -14.64
C LEU A 101 -4.24 -5.51 -16.08
N ASP A 102 -5.19 -5.68 -17.00
CA ASP A 102 -4.93 -5.31 -18.38
C ASP A 102 -4.75 -3.79 -18.44
N LEU A 103 -3.72 -3.33 -19.17
CA LEU A 103 -3.39 -1.90 -19.23
C LEU A 103 -4.53 -1.07 -19.83
N GLU A 104 -5.37 -1.69 -20.66
CA GLU A 104 -6.58 -1.09 -21.23
C GLU A 104 -7.68 -0.89 -20.18
N GLU A 105 -7.81 -1.80 -19.20
CA GLU A 105 -8.73 -1.65 -18.06
C GLU A 105 -8.27 -0.52 -17.10
N MET A 106 -6.97 -0.18 -17.11
CA MET A 106 -6.42 0.89 -16.27
C MET A 106 -6.80 2.31 -16.71
N ILE A 107 -7.25 2.49 -17.95
CA ILE A 107 -7.61 3.80 -18.50
C ILE A 107 -8.84 4.39 -17.78
N LEU A 108 -9.62 3.55 -17.08
CA LEU A 108 -10.87 3.92 -16.42
C LEU A 108 -10.74 4.33 -14.93
N PHE A 109 -9.53 4.37 -14.36
CA PHE A 109 -9.31 4.65 -12.93
C PHE A 109 -9.31 6.14 -12.54
N LEU A 110 -10.41 6.84 -12.81
CA LEU A 110 -10.49 8.29 -12.61
C LEU A 110 -10.35 8.72 -11.14
N ASN A 111 -11.04 8.06 -10.21
CA ASN A 111 -10.98 8.41 -8.79
C ASN A 111 -9.57 8.16 -8.23
N THR A 112 -8.97 7.05 -8.63
CA THR A 112 -7.61 6.68 -8.25
C THR A 112 -6.59 7.68 -8.78
N GLN A 113 -6.67 8.09 -10.04
CA GLN A 113 -5.80 9.11 -10.61
C GLN A 113 -5.96 10.47 -9.91
N ASN A 114 -7.21 10.86 -9.61
CA ASN A 114 -7.50 12.10 -8.91
C ASN A 114 -6.95 12.11 -7.48
N LEU A 115 -6.97 10.97 -6.77
CA LEU A 115 -6.30 10.82 -5.49
C LEU A 115 -4.78 11.00 -5.63
N LEU A 116 -4.17 10.27 -6.58
CA LEU A 116 -2.72 10.28 -6.76
C LEU A 116 -2.16 11.66 -7.13
N LYS A 117 -2.86 12.42 -7.98
CA LYS A 117 -2.48 13.80 -8.37
C LYS A 117 -2.39 14.77 -7.18
N LYS A 118 -3.07 14.48 -6.06
CA LYS A 118 -3.04 15.33 -4.85
C LYS A 118 -1.82 15.08 -3.97
N LEU A 119 -1.01 14.05 -4.26
CA LEU A 119 0.12 13.66 -3.42
C LEU A 119 1.41 14.29 -3.93
N PRO A 120 2.18 15.00 -3.08
CA PRO A 120 3.49 15.51 -3.44
C PRO A 120 4.47 14.39 -3.80
N ILE A 121 5.23 14.56 -4.89
CA ILE A 121 6.22 13.58 -5.37
C ILE A 121 7.21 13.16 -4.27
N THR A 122 7.71 14.12 -3.47
CA THR A 122 8.64 13.85 -2.37
C THR A 122 8.03 12.99 -1.26
N PHE A 123 6.72 13.09 -1.05
CA PHE A 123 6.00 12.21 -0.12
C PHE A 123 5.81 10.82 -0.73
N VAL A 124 5.52 10.75 -2.03
CA VAL A 124 5.37 9.49 -2.77
C VAL A 124 6.67 8.68 -2.73
N GLN A 125 7.82 9.30 -3.00
CA GLN A 125 9.14 8.65 -2.90
C GLN A 125 9.37 8.03 -1.51
N LYS A 126 8.96 8.74 -0.43
CA LYS A 126 9.03 8.23 0.93
C LYS A 126 8.13 7.01 1.13
N LEU A 127 6.88 7.07 0.67
CA LEU A 127 5.94 5.94 0.75
C LEU A 127 6.52 4.69 0.07
N ILE A 128 7.05 4.85 -1.14
CA ILE A 128 7.71 3.76 -1.88
C ILE A 128 8.92 3.22 -1.13
N SER A 129 9.73 4.08 -0.49
CA SER A 129 10.86 3.64 0.32
C SER A 129 10.43 2.84 1.58
N TRP A 130 9.27 3.17 2.14
CA TRP A 130 8.73 2.53 3.34
C TRP A 130 8.07 1.19 3.05
N ALA A 131 7.48 1.05 1.87
CA ALA A 131 6.81 -0.15 1.40
C ALA A 131 7.19 -0.41 -0.07
N PRO A 132 8.43 -0.86 -0.36
CA PRO A 132 8.88 -1.04 -1.73
C PRO A 132 8.03 -2.06 -2.49
N PRO A 133 7.87 -1.91 -3.82
CA PRO A 133 7.22 -2.92 -4.64
C PRO A 133 7.95 -4.25 -4.53
N VAL A 134 7.16 -5.32 -4.49
CA VAL A 134 7.64 -6.70 -4.47
C VAL A 134 7.40 -7.26 -5.86
N VAL A 135 8.44 -7.80 -6.48
CA VAL A 135 8.42 -8.28 -7.86
C VAL A 135 8.80 -9.75 -7.94
N SER A 136 8.19 -10.48 -8.90
CA SER A 136 8.59 -11.84 -9.27
C SER A 136 9.03 -11.89 -10.74
N GLY A 137 10.08 -12.68 -11.01
CA GLY A 137 10.64 -12.85 -12.35
C GLY A 137 10.97 -11.52 -13.03
N THR A 138 10.63 -11.35 -14.29
CA THR A 138 10.83 -10.08 -15.02
C THR A 138 9.61 -9.16 -14.89
N PHE A 139 9.37 -8.73 -13.64
CA PHE A 139 8.59 -7.55 -13.23
C PHE A 139 7.08 -7.69 -13.06
N LEU A 140 6.61 -8.86 -12.62
CA LEU A 140 5.24 -9.02 -12.11
C LEU A 140 5.16 -8.53 -10.66
N ILE A 141 4.31 -7.55 -10.36
CA ILE A 141 4.22 -6.94 -9.01
C ILE A 141 3.20 -7.65 -8.11
N GLU A 142 3.57 -7.89 -6.86
CA GLU A 142 2.69 -8.43 -5.82
C GLU A 142 2.27 -7.39 -4.77
N ASN A 143 3.17 -6.46 -4.38
CA ASN A 143 2.77 -5.26 -3.64
C ASN A 143 2.20 -4.22 -4.61
N VAL A 144 0.98 -4.48 -5.08
CA VAL A 144 0.32 -3.72 -6.16
C VAL A 144 0.16 -2.25 -5.80
N LEU A 145 -0.12 -1.90 -4.54
CA LEU A 145 -0.34 -0.50 -4.16
C LEU A 145 0.92 0.34 -4.35
N ALA A 146 2.06 -0.13 -3.82
CA ALA A 146 3.33 0.56 -4.02
C ALA A 146 3.77 0.53 -5.49
N GLY A 147 3.62 -0.60 -6.17
CA GLY A 147 3.97 -0.71 -7.59
C GLY A 147 3.15 0.23 -8.48
N TYR A 148 1.85 0.31 -8.24
CA TYR A 148 0.93 1.21 -8.95
C TYR A 148 1.28 2.67 -8.69
N ILE A 149 1.49 3.06 -7.44
CA ILE A 149 1.90 4.42 -7.08
C ILE A 149 3.22 4.79 -7.79
N ALA A 150 4.23 3.92 -7.73
CA ALA A 150 5.52 4.16 -8.36
C ALA A 150 5.41 4.27 -9.89
N GLN A 151 4.71 3.33 -10.53
CA GLN A 151 4.52 3.34 -11.98
C GLN A 151 3.79 4.60 -12.47
N LYS A 152 2.80 5.09 -11.71
CA LYS A 152 1.98 6.24 -12.14
C LYS A 152 2.56 7.59 -11.79
N LEU A 153 3.21 7.73 -10.64
CA LEU A 153 3.72 9.02 -10.17
C LEU A 153 5.22 9.20 -10.38
N LEU A 154 5.97 8.11 -10.53
CA LEU A 154 7.41 8.11 -10.70
C LEU A 154 7.87 7.29 -11.93
N PRO A 155 7.19 7.37 -13.11
CA PRO A 155 7.39 6.42 -14.22
C PRO A 155 8.84 6.34 -14.71
N LEU A 156 9.58 7.45 -14.63
CA LEU A 156 10.96 7.54 -15.11
C LEU A 156 12.01 7.30 -14.00
N GLU A 157 11.59 7.15 -12.74
CA GLU A 157 12.52 6.99 -11.64
C GLU A 157 13.00 5.54 -11.49
N LYS A 158 14.27 5.38 -11.12
CA LYS A 158 14.80 4.11 -10.65
C LYS A 158 14.40 3.93 -9.19
N ILE A 159 13.54 2.95 -8.93
CA ILE A 159 13.06 2.63 -7.60
C ILE A 159 13.65 1.31 -7.12
N LYS A 160 13.76 1.19 -5.79
CA LYS A 160 14.15 -0.05 -5.14
C LYS A 160 12.95 -1.01 -5.12
N VAL A 161 13.13 -2.20 -5.66
CA VAL A 161 12.15 -3.29 -5.59
C VAL A 161 12.75 -4.49 -4.87
N LYS A 162 11.89 -5.31 -4.29
CA LYS A 162 12.27 -6.57 -3.64
C LYS A 162 11.94 -7.73 -4.56
N GLU A 163 12.94 -8.52 -4.92
CA GLU A 163 12.74 -9.70 -5.75
C GLU A 163 12.37 -10.93 -4.91
N LEU A 164 11.29 -11.62 -5.31
CA LEU A 164 10.92 -12.91 -4.75
C LEU A 164 11.77 -14.02 -5.37
N GLY A 165 12.31 -14.90 -4.53
CA GLY A 165 13.03 -16.07 -5.00
C GLY A 165 12.12 -17.08 -5.70
N LYS A 166 12.72 -17.96 -6.50
CA LYS A 166 12.03 -18.93 -7.35
C LYS A 166 11.30 -19.99 -6.53
N SER A 167 9.97 -19.86 -6.34
CA SER A 167 9.01 -20.96 -6.18
C SER A 167 7.57 -20.43 -6.02
N VAL A 168 6.64 -21.08 -6.76
CA VAL A 168 5.16 -20.96 -6.86
C VAL A 168 4.52 -19.59 -6.61
N GLN A 169 3.97 -19.07 -7.70
CA GLN A 169 3.29 -17.78 -7.80
C GLN A 169 2.03 -17.70 -6.93
N PRO A 170 1.86 -16.60 -6.20
CA PRO A 170 0.57 -16.08 -5.88
C PRO A 170 0.06 -15.24 -7.05
N TYR A 171 -1.18 -15.48 -7.39
CA TYR A 171 -1.95 -14.51 -8.13
C TYR A 171 -2.55 -13.57 -7.11
N PHE A 172 -2.04 -12.34 -7.06
CA PHE A 172 -2.65 -11.27 -6.28
C PHE A 172 -3.70 -10.60 -7.16
N HIS A 173 -4.98 -10.79 -6.89
CA HIS A 173 -6.03 -10.08 -7.61
C HIS A 173 -6.29 -8.73 -6.97
N LEU A 174 -6.73 -7.77 -7.78
CA LEU A 174 -7.21 -6.50 -7.25
C LEU A 174 -8.35 -6.72 -6.24
N ALA A 175 -9.19 -7.73 -6.50
CA ALA A 175 -10.28 -8.16 -5.62
C ALA A 175 -9.81 -8.57 -4.22
N ASP A 176 -8.62 -9.17 -4.11
CA ASP A 176 -8.04 -9.59 -2.84
C ASP A 176 -7.71 -8.39 -1.93
N PHE A 177 -7.45 -7.21 -2.52
CA PHE A 177 -7.25 -6.01 -1.74
C PHE A 177 -8.51 -5.55 -0.98
N PHE A 178 -9.71 -5.81 -1.50
CA PHE A 178 -10.93 -5.35 -0.84
C PHE A 178 -11.21 -6.13 0.44
N VAL A 179 -10.64 -7.33 0.61
CA VAL A 179 -10.74 -8.11 1.85
C VAL A 179 -10.08 -7.38 3.03
N PHE A 180 -9.07 -6.53 2.78
CA PHE A 180 -8.42 -5.75 3.85
C PHE A 180 -9.13 -4.45 4.18
N LEU A 181 -9.94 -3.94 3.26
CA LEU A 181 -10.53 -2.61 3.40
C LEU A 181 -11.27 -2.43 4.72
N PRO A 182 -12.10 -3.38 5.22
CA PRO A 182 -12.73 -3.26 6.53
C PRO A 182 -11.74 -3.13 7.70
N ARG A 183 -10.60 -3.84 7.63
CA ARG A 183 -9.59 -3.83 8.70
C ARG A 183 -8.74 -2.56 8.65
N LEU A 184 -8.40 -2.10 7.44
CA LEU A 184 -7.77 -0.79 7.23
C LEU A 184 -8.68 0.33 7.72
N GLU A 185 -9.99 0.24 7.47
CA GLU A 185 -10.99 1.19 7.96
C GLU A 185 -11.00 1.23 9.49
N GLU A 186 -11.10 0.08 10.16
CA GLU A 186 -11.14 0.01 11.62
C GLU A 186 -9.88 0.64 12.26
N LEU A 187 -8.70 0.30 11.76
CA LEU A 187 -7.43 0.89 12.21
C LEU A 187 -7.33 2.38 11.90
N TYR A 188 -7.77 2.78 10.71
CA TYR A 188 -7.77 4.19 10.33
C TYR A 188 -8.67 5.01 11.25
N GLN A 189 -9.88 4.55 11.57
CA GLN A 189 -10.81 5.26 12.45
C GLN A 189 -10.22 5.49 13.83
N LYS A 190 -9.47 4.51 14.37
CA LYS A 190 -8.75 4.64 15.65
C LYS A 190 -7.66 5.72 15.61
N HIS A 191 -6.98 5.88 14.48
CA HIS A 191 -5.79 6.75 14.37
C HIS A 191 -5.98 7.99 13.49
N GLN A 192 -7.18 8.27 12.98
CA GLN A 192 -7.41 9.34 12.00
C GLN A 192 -6.91 10.73 12.43
N LYS A 193 -7.12 11.10 13.70
CA LYS A 193 -6.63 12.39 14.25
C LYS A 193 -5.11 12.44 14.32
N GLN A 194 -4.47 11.31 14.65
CA GLN A 194 -3.02 11.19 14.67
C GLN A 194 -2.46 11.31 13.26
N ILE A 195 -3.07 10.65 12.27
CA ILE A 195 -2.69 10.73 10.86
C ILE A 195 -2.71 12.19 10.36
N VAL A 196 -3.73 12.98 10.72
CA VAL A 196 -3.78 14.42 10.38
C VAL A 196 -2.56 15.17 10.90
N ARG A 197 -2.12 14.89 12.13
CA ARG A 197 -0.97 15.54 12.75
C ARG A 197 0.35 15.07 12.14
N LEU A 198 0.45 13.79 11.81
CA LEU A 198 1.64 13.17 11.24
C LEU A 198 1.89 13.50 9.77
N ALA A 199 0.84 13.87 9.02
CA ALA A 199 0.97 14.24 7.63
C ALA A 199 1.98 15.40 7.48
N PRO A 200 2.88 15.35 6.48
CA PRO A 200 3.93 16.35 6.33
C PRO A 200 3.36 17.75 6.04
N THR A 201 2.22 17.83 5.35
CA THR A 201 1.54 19.09 5.04
C THR A 201 0.02 18.95 5.21
N ALA A 202 -0.69 20.09 5.20
CA ALA A 202 -2.15 20.11 5.28
C ALA A 202 -2.79 19.48 4.03
N GLU A 203 -2.18 19.64 2.86
CA GLU A 203 -2.62 19.06 1.59
C GLU A 203 -2.52 17.53 1.64
N VAL A 204 -1.42 16.99 2.21
CA VAL A 204 -1.30 15.55 2.42
C VAL A 204 -2.31 15.05 3.44
N ALA A 205 -2.53 15.78 4.53
CA ALA A 205 -3.59 15.43 5.49
C ALA A 205 -4.98 15.39 4.82
N LEU A 206 -5.26 16.34 3.93
CA LEU A 206 -6.53 16.43 3.20
C LEU A 206 -6.69 15.30 2.19
N ALA A 207 -5.61 14.91 1.53
CA ALA A 207 -5.61 13.76 0.61
C ALA A 207 -5.81 12.43 1.36
N LEU A 208 -5.21 12.29 2.54
CA LEU A 208 -5.16 11.04 3.30
C LEU A 208 -6.36 10.82 4.24
N THR A 209 -7.09 11.88 4.61
CA THR A 209 -8.16 11.80 5.62
C THR A 209 -9.52 12.20 5.05
N ASP A 210 -10.58 11.96 5.83
CA ASP A 210 -11.95 12.32 5.48
C ASP A 210 -12.36 13.68 6.10
N PHE A 211 -11.42 14.37 6.74
CA PHE A 211 -11.69 15.66 7.35
C PHE A 211 -11.74 16.78 6.31
N GLY A 212 -12.67 17.72 6.52
CA GLY A 212 -12.65 18.98 5.80
C GLY A 212 -11.44 19.85 6.18
N GLN A 213 -11.07 20.76 5.29
CA GLN A 213 -9.91 21.64 5.43
C GLN A 213 -9.88 22.38 6.78
N ALA A 214 -11.00 22.95 7.23
CA ALA A 214 -11.09 23.64 8.51
C ALA A 214 -10.76 22.75 9.72
N TRP A 215 -11.18 21.48 9.68
CA TRP A 215 -10.89 20.50 10.73
C TRP A 215 -9.41 20.11 10.74
N ILE A 216 -8.79 19.97 9.58
CA ILE A 216 -7.36 19.67 9.45
C ILE A 216 -6.52 20.77 10.08
N TYR A 217 -6.78 22.03 9.74
CA TYR A 217 -6.06 23.15 10.36
C TYR A 217 -6.23 23.15 11.88
N ARG A 218 -7.47 22.99 12.39
CA ARG A 218 -7.71 22.92 13.84
C ARG A 218 -6.95 21.78 14.53
N LEU A 219 -6.91 20.59 13.94
CA LEU A 219 -6.23 19.42 14.52
C LEU A 219 -4.70 19.56 14.51
N ARG A 220 -4.15 20.26 13.50
CA ARG A 220 -2.71 20.51 13.36
C ARG A 220 -2.21 21.71 14.19
N SER A 221 -3.08 22.68 14.48
CA SER A 221 -2.77 23.83 15.34
C SER A 221 -2.86 23.51 16.84
N ARG A 222 -3.47 22.38 17.22
CA ARG A 222 -3.49 21.93 18.61
C ARG A 222 -2.19 21.19 18.94
N PRO A 223 -1.47 21.59 20.01
CA PRO A 223 -0.28 20.87 20.46
C PRO A 223 -0.57 19.38 20.75
#